data_AF-A0A3L6R1R1-F1
#
_entry.id   AF-A0A3L6R1R1-F1
#
_cell.length_a   1.000
_cell.length_b   1.000
_cell.length_c   1.000
_cell.angle_alpha   90.00
_cell.angle_beta   90.00
_cell.angle_gamma   90.00
#
_symmetry.space_group_name_H-M   'P 1'
#
loop_
_entity.id
_entity.type
_entity.pdbx_description
1 polymer ?
#
loop_
_entity_poly.entity_id
_entity_poly.type
_entity_poly.pdbx_seq_one_letter_code
_entity_poly.pdbx_strand_id
1 'polypeptide(L)'
;MDENLRRELFGLPSRYRDSVRAIRPGLPLFLYNYSTHQLHGVFEAASFGGTNIDPTAWEDKKCPGESRFPAQVRVATRKIYDPLEEDAFRPILHHYDGPKFRLELSVTEAIALLDIFADKEDA
;
A
#
# COMPACT_ATOMS: atom_id res chain seq x y z
N MET A 1 4.94 8.88 4.79
CA MET A 1 5.04 7.48 5.27
C MET A 1 4.65 7.39 6.74
N ASP A 2 5.31 8.13 7.63
CA ASP A 2 5.10 8.08 9.09
C ASP A 2 3.64 8.16 9.56
N GLU A 3 2.82 9.03 8.96
CA GLU A 3 1.40 9.13 9.34
C GLU A 3 0.62 7.84 8.99
N ASN A 4 0.95 7.16 7.89
CA ASN A 4 0.28 5.90 7.49
C ASN A 4 0.57 4.79 8.51
N LEU A 5 1.84 4.68 8.92
CA LEU A 5 2.28 3.69 9.89
C LEU A 5 1.72 3.97 11.29
N ARG A 6 1.74 5.25 11.72
CA ARG A 6 1.21 5.64 13.03
C ARG A 6 -0.31 5.45 13.15
N ARG A 7 -1.05 5.68 12.07
CA ARG A 7 -2.51 5.50 12.04
C ARG A 7 -2.94 4.09 11.70
N GLU A 8 -2.01 3.23 11.29
CA GLU A 8 -2.32 1.89 10.78
C GLU A 8 -3.40 1.94 9.70
N LEU A 9 -3.26 2.91 8.80
CA LEU A 9 -4.26 3.24 7.80
C LEU A 9 -3.56 3.61 6.50
N PHE A 10 -3.95 2.93 5.43
CA PHE A 10 -3.52 3.27 4.07
C PHE A 10 -4.67 3.92 3.32
N GLY A 11 -4.34 4.94 2.54
CA GLY A 11 -5.30 5.72 1.77
C GLY A 11 -4.90 5.83 0.30
N LEU A 12 -5.88 5.74 -0.58
CA LEU A 12 -5.78 6.01 -2.00
C LEU A 12 -6.82 7.06 -2.44
N PRO A 13 -6.56 7.78 -3.55
CA PRO A 13 -7.57 8.67 -4.14
C PRO A 13 -8.88 7.94 -4.45
N SER A 14 -9.99 8.69 -4.43
CA SER A 14 -11.36 8.17 -4.66
C SER A 14 -11.52 7.28 -5.90
N ARG A 15 -10.73 7.53 -6.96
CA ARG A 15 -10.76 6.71 -8.19
C ARG A 15 -10.42 5.23 -8.00
N TYR A 16 -9.78 4.87 -6.87
CA TYR A 16 -9.39 3.49 -6.56
C TYR A 16 -10.31 2.82 -5.53
N ARG A 17 -11.50 3.38 -5.28
CA ARG A 17 -12.47 2.82 -4.34
C ARG A 17 -12.81 1.35 -4.64
N ASP A 18 -12.94 0.98 -5.91
CA ASP A 18 -13.29 -0.39 -6.29
C ASP A 18 -12.15 -1.38 -6.01
N SER A 19 -10.90 -1.00 -6.31
CA SER A 19 -9.72 -1.79 -5.95
C SER A 19 -9.58 -1.96 -4.44
N VAL A 20 -9.80 -0.89 -3.66
CA VAL A 20 -9.75 -0.97 -2.19
C VAL A 20 -10.88 -1.84 -1.64
N ARG A 21 -12.09 -1.76 -2.20
CA ARG A 21 -13.24 -2.58 -1.76
C ARG A 21 -13.01 -4.08 -1.94
N ALA A 22 -12.16 -4.48 -2.88
CA ALA A 22 -11.78 -5.88 -3.06
C ALA A 22 -10.86 -6.41 -1.95
N ILE A 23 -10.24 -5.53 -1.16
CA ILE A 23 -9.34 -5.91 -0.07
C ILE A 23 -10.13 -6.56 1.07
N ARG A 24 -9.60 -7.69 1.54
CA ARG A 24 -10.15 -8.47 2.66
C ARG A 24 -9.10 -8.55 3.78
N PRO A 25 -9.52 -8.67 5.05
CA PRO A 25 -8.60 -8.94 6.14
C PRO A 25 -7.68 -10.13 5.82
N GLY A 26 -6.40 -10.03 6.16
CA GLY A 26 -5.39 -11.05 5.88
C GLY A 26 -4.65 -10.89 4.54
N LEU A 27 -5.09 -9.98 3.66
CA LEU A 27 -4.42 -9.76 2.38
C LEU A 27 -3.06 -9.05 2.61
N PRO A 28 -1.95 -9.52 2.01
CA PRO A 28 -0.69 -8.79 2.04
C PRO A 28 -0.82 -7.47 1.27
N LEU A 29 -0.30 -6.40 1.86
CA LEU A 29 -0.29 -5.05 1.30
C LEU A 29 1.13 -4.49 1.33
N PHE A 30 1.43 -3.68 0.33
CA PHE A 30 2.70 -2.98 0.18
C PHE A 30 2.43 -1.48 0.03
N LEU A 31 3.34 -0.67 0.57
CA LEU A 31 3.26 0.78 0.52
C LEU A 31 4.35 1.32 -0.41
N TYR A 32 3.95 1.82 -1.58
CA TYR A 32 4.89 2.45 -2.51
C TYR A 32 5.01 3.95 -2.25
N ASN A 33 6.24 4.42 -2.07
CA ASN A 33 6.55 5.82 -1.88
C ASN A 33 6.99 6.47 -3.21
N TYR A 34 6.10 7.27 -3.80
CA TYR A 34 6.38 7.97 -5.07
C TYR A 34 7.51 9.00 -5.01
N SER A 35 7.89 9.49 -3.82
CA SER A 35 8.96 10.49 -3.70
C SER A 35 10.35 9.84 -3.66
N THR A 36 10.46 8.67 -3.02
CA THR A 36 11.73 7.95 -2.89
C THR A 36 11.84 6.76 -3.85
N HIS A 37 10.77 6.42 -4.57
CA HIS A 37 10.68 5.25 -5.44
C HIS A 37 10.89 3.92 -4.70
N GLN A 38 10.61 3.90 -3.40
CA GLN A 38 10.79 2.73 -2.55
C GLN A 38 9.47 2.01 -2.30
N LEU A 39 9.53 0.68 -2.24
CA LEU A 39 8.44 -0.18 -1.82
C LEU A 39 8.68 -0.62 -0.38
N HIS A 40 7.72 -0.35 0.49
CA HIS A 40 7.75 -0.76 1.89
C HIS A 40 6.76 -1.89 2.12
N GLY A 41 7.15 -2.83 2.96
CA GLY A 41 6.37 -4.02 3.28
C GLY A 41 7.02 -4.78 4.42
N VAL A 42 6.40 -5.87 4.90
CA VAL A 42 5.10 -6.42 4.46
C VAL A 42 4.02 -6.01 5.46
N PHE A 43 2.92 -5.42 4.97
CA PHE A 43 1.74 -5.10 5.77
C PHE A 43 0.63 -6.11 5.53
N GLU A 44 -0.31 -6.20 6.46
CA GLU A 44 -1.50 -7.03 6.30
C GLU A 44 -2.75 -6.18 6.44
N ALA A 45 -3.75 -6.42 5.61
CA ALA A 45 -5.06 -5.82 5.80
C ALA A 45 -5.67 -6.28 7.13
N ALA A 46 -5.90 -5.34 8.04
CA ALA A 46 -6.57 -5.57 9.33
C ALA A 46 -8.09 -5.38 9.22
N SER A 47 -8.58 -4.81 8.12
CA SER A 47 -10.01 -4.63 7.85
C SER A 47 -10.33 -4.90 6.38
N PHE A 48 -11.63 -4.98 6.07
CA PHE A 48 -12.08 -4.76 4.70
C PHE A 48 -11.75 -3.33 4.27
N GLY A 49 -11.49 -3.12 2.98
CA GLY A 49 -11.35 -1.78 2.43
C GLY A 49 -12.70 -1.05 2.39
N GLY A 50 -12.65 0.28 2.51
CA GLY A 50 -13.82 1.12 2.64
C GLY A 50 -13.58 2.55 2.18
N THR A 51 -14.56 3.42 2.42
CA THR A 51 -14.47 4.86 2.12
C THR A 51 -14.50 5.65 3.42
N ASN A 52 -13.54 6.56 3.61
CA ASN A 52 -13.44 7.46 4.76
C ASN A 52 -13.59 6.70 6.10
N ILE A 53 -12.85 5.59 6.26
CA ILE A 53 -12.74 4.84 7.52
C ILE A 53 -12.26 5.76 8.65
N ASP A 54 -11.29 6.62 8.35
CA ASP A 54 -10.91 7.79 9.14
C ASP A 54 -10.94 9.02 8.23
N PRO A 55 -12.01 9.84 8.29
CA PRO A 55 -12.13 11.03 7.47
C PRO A 55 -11.13 12.14 7.85
N THR A 56 -10.52 12.06 9.03
CA THR A 56 -9.52 13.05 9.52
C THR A 56 -8.11 12.74 9.04
N ALA A 57 -7.89 11.56 8.46
CA ALA A 57 -6.58 11.17 7.94
C ALA A 57 -6.25 11.99 6.68
N TRP A 58 -5.05 12.58 6.63
CA TRP A 58 -4.62 13.45 5.53
C TRP A 58 -5.64 14.55 5.19
N GLU A 59 -6.32 15.10 6.19
CA GLU A 59 -7.35 16.12 6.01
C GLU A 59 -6.83 17.34 5.24
N ASP A 60 -7.63 17.85 4.30
CA ASP A 60 -7.38 19.11 3.62
C ASP A 60 -8.18 20.22 4.31
N LYS A 61 -7.52 21.35 4.62
CA LYS A 61 -8.17 22.55 5.17
C LYS A 61 -9.31 23.07 4.27
N LYS A 62 -9.28 22.72 2.98
CA LYS A 62 -10.31 23.13 2.00
C LYS A 62 -11.56 22.24 2.01
N CYS A 63 -11.47 20.99 2.50
CA CYS A 63 -12.57 20.04 2.55
C CYS A 63 -12.63 19.37 3.94
N PRO A 64 -13.15 20.08 4.96
CA PRO A 64 -13.25 19.56 6.31
C PRO A 64 -14.13 18.30 6.35
N GLY A 65 -13.70 17.28 7.09
CA GLY A 65 -14.44 16.03 7.24
C GLY A 65 -14.35 15.06 6.06
N GLU A 66 -13.48 15.33 5.07
CA GLU A 66 -13.12 14.34 4.04
C GLU A 66 -11.59 14.20 3.92
N SER A 67 -11.15 12.94 3.91
CA SER A 67 -9.74 12.63 3.68
C SER A 67 -9.35 12.94 2.24
N ARG A 68 -8.14 13.47 2.03
CA ARG A 68 -7.55 13.56 0.68
C ARG A 68 -7.41 12.20 -0.02
N PHE A 69 -7.40 11.13 0.77
CA PHE A 69 -7.30 9.76 0.31
C PHE A 69 -8.46 8.94 0.89
N PRO A 70 -9.67 9.11 0.35
CA PRO A 70 -10.87 8.57 0.95
C PRO A 70 -11.03 7.06 0.73
N ALA A 71 -10.35 6.43 -0.24
CA ALA A 71 -10.37 4.97 -0.38
C ALA A 71 -9.37 4.37 0.61
N GLN A 72 -9.84 3.77 1.70
CA GLN A 72 -9.01 3.45 2.86
C GLN A 72 -9.11 1.99 3.29
N VAL A 73 -8.05 1.50 3.93
CA VAL A 73 -8.02 0.18 4.59
C VAL A 73 -7.17 0.27 5.85
N ARG A 74 -7.61 -0.38 6.94
CA ARG A 74 -6.77 -0.53 8.14
C ARG A 74 -5.73 -1.61 7.89
N VAL A 75 -4.51 -1.36 8.36
CA VAL A 75 -3.39 -2.27 8.13
C VAL A 75 -2.69 -2.58 9.44
N ALA A 76 -2.26 -3.81 9.61
CA ALA A 76 -1.37 -4.21 10.68
C ALA A 76 0.05 -4.34 10.13
N THR A 77 1.03 -3.79 10.84
CA THR A 77 2.43 -4.04 10.53
C THR A 77 2.80 -5.42 11.08
N ARG A 78 3.00 -6.40 10.20
CA ARG A 78 3.49 -7.73 10.61
C ARG A 78 4.94 -7.64 11.06
N LYS A 79 5.77 -7.01 10.22
CA LYS A 79 7.20 -6.82 10.44
C LYS A 79 7.68 -5.65 9.60
N ILE A 80 8.64 -4.91 10.14
CA ILE A 80 9.29 -3.80 9.42
C ILE A 80 10.52 -4.38 8.72
N TYR A 81 10.50 -4.35 7.40
CA TYR A 81 11.68 -4.65 6.57
C TYR A 81 12.30 -3.37 6.05
N ASP A 82 13.57 -3.46 5.64
CA ASP A 82 14.18 -2.39 4.87
C ASP A 82 13.44 -2.18 3.54
N PRO A 83 13.26 -0.93 3.10
CA PRO A 83 12.60 -0.64 1.84
C PRO A 83 13.31 -1.31 0.66
N LEU A 84 12.52 -1.77 -0.32
CA LEU A 84 13.05 -2.20 -1.61
C LEU A 84 13.16 -1.00 -2.55
N GLU A 85 14.35 -0.83 -3.12
CA GLU A 85 14.61 0.12 -4.21
C GLU A 85 13.91 -0.33 -5.50
N GLU A 86 13.62 0.62 -6.40
CA GLU A 86 12.88 0.37 -7.64
C GLU A 86 13.45 -0.79 -8.45
N ASP A 87 14.77 -0.84 -8.62
CA ASP A 87 15.44 -1.87 -9.41
C ASP A 87 15.20 -3.30 -8.88
N ALA A 88 14.92 -3.47 -7.59
CA ALA A 88 14.68 -4.77 -6.99
C ALA A 88 13.29 -5.33 -7.30
N PHE A 89 12.25 -4.48 -7.31
CA PHE A 89 10.86 -4.93 -7.48
C PHE A 89 10.29 -4.65 -8.88
N ARG A 90 10.87 -3.72 -9.64
CA ARG A 90 10.41 -3.36 -10.99
C ARG A 90 10.36 -4.54 -11.97
N PRO A 91 11.28 -5.53 -11.95
CA PRO A 91 11.19 -6.71 -12.81
C PRO A 91 10.00 -7.62 -12.49
N ILE A 92 9.46 -7.55 -11.27
CA ILE A 92 8.34 -8.37 -10.82
C ILE A 92 7.00 -7.75 -11.25
N LEU A 93 6.87 -6.43 -11.12
CA LEU A 93 5.59 -5.74 -11.33
C LEU A 93 5.26 -5.55 -12.81
N HIS A 94 4.08 -6.03 -13.24
CA HIS A 94 3.54 -5.73 -14.57
C HIS A 94 3.09 -4.26 -14.69
N HIS A 95 3.45 -3.65 -15.83
CA HIS A 95 3.12 -2.27 -16.18
C HIS A 95 1.98 -2.22 -17.22
N TYR A 96 1.12 -1.19 -17.16
CA TYR A 96 -0.04 -1.00 -18.06
C TYR A 96 0.27 -0.19 -19.33
N ASP A 97 1.51 -0.20 -19.82
CA ASP A 97 2.08 0.81 -20.74
C ASP A 97 2.41 2.15 -20.04
N GLY A 98 3.69 2.35 -19.71
CA GLY A 98 4.22 3.56 -19.09
C GLY A 98 4.79 3.36 -17.67
N PRO A 99 5.22 4.44 -16.98
CA PRO A 99 5.88 4.36 -15.67
C PRO A 99 4.93 4.06 -14.49
N LYS A 100 3.71 3.58 -14.77
CA LYS A 100 2.69 3.32 -13.75
C LYS A 100 2.46 1.81 -13.65
N PHE A 101 2.75 1.25 -12.48
CA PHE A 101 2.39 -0.12 -12.15
C PHE A 101 0.93 -0.20 -11.69
N ARG A 102 0.35 -1.39 -11.84
CA ARG A 102 -0.98 -1.73 -11.33
C ARG A 102 -0.96 -1.78 -9.81
N LEU A 103 -1.96 -1.19 -9.15
CA LEU A 103 -2.09 -1.27 -7.68
C LEU A 103 -2.43 -2.67 -7.17
N GLU A 104 -3.10 -3.46 -8.02
CA GLU A 104 -3.42 -4.86 -7.75
C GLU A 104 -2.27 -5.75 -8.20
N LEU A 105 -1.90 -6.70 -7.35
CA LEU A 105 -0.87 -7.69 -7.65
C LEU A 105 -1.56 -9.02 -7.99
N SER A 106 -1.02 -9.73 -8.97
CA SER A 106 -1.30 -11.16 -9.11
C SER A 106 -0.69 -11.93 -7.94
N VAL A 107 -1.19 -13.15 -7.72
CA VAL A 107 -0.65 -14.04 -6.69
C VAL A 107 0.86 -14.26 -6.88
N THR A 108 1.31 -14.45 -8.12
CA THR A 108 2.72 -14.66 -8.45
C THR A 108 3.57 -13.43 -8.12
N GLU A 109 3.11 -12.23 -8.46
CA GLU A 109 3.80 -10.98 -8.13
C GLU A 109 3.90 -10.77 -6.62
N ALA A 110 2.81 -11.03 -5.89
CA ALA A 110 2.80 -10.91 -4.44
C ALA A 110 3.79 -11.88 -3.78
N ILE A 111 3.81 -13.15 -4.20
CA ILE A 111 4.76 -14.15 -3.68
C ILE A 111 6.20 -13.72 -3.95
N ALA A 112 6.52 -13.32 -5.19
CA ALA A 112 7.87 -12.89 -5.54
C ALA A 112 8.35 -11.67 -4.73
N LEU A 113 7.46 -10.72 -4.41
CA LEU A 113 7.80 -9.61 -3.52
C LEU A 113 8.07 -10.08 -2.09
N LEU A 114 7.22 -10.98 -1.56
CA LEU A 114 7.40 -11.53 -0.22
C LEU A 114 8.76 -12.24 -0.10
N ASP A 115 9.15 -13.00 -1.12
CA ASP A 115 10.43 -13.70 -1.16
C ASP A 115 11.62 -12.72 -1.14
N ILE A 116 11.58 -11.62 -1.91
CA ILE A 116 12.64 -10.60 -1.87
C ILE A 116 12.74 -9.92 -0.49
N PHE A 117 11.60 -9.63 0.13
CA PHE A 117 11.61 -9.06 1.48
C PHE A 117 12.20 -10.02 2.51
N ALA A 118 11.94 -11.32 2.37
CA ALA A 118 12.52 -12.35 3.24
C ALA A 118 14.03 -12.54 3.00
N ASP A 119 14.47 -12.64 1.73
CA ASP A 119 15.89 -12.85 1.39
C ASP A 119 16.80 -11.71 1.88
N LYS A 120 16.28 -10.47 1.93
CA LYS A 120 17.03 -9.32 2.45
C LYS A 120 17.11 -9.26 3.97
N GLU A 121 16.32 -10.07 4.69
CA GLU A 121 16.44 -10.18 6.14
C GLU A 121 17.69 -10.99 6.54
N ASP A 122 18.00 -12.02 5.76
CA ASP A 122 19.08 -12.97 6.04
C ASP A 122 20.45 -12.54 5.46
N ALA A 123 20.52 -11.38 4.80
CA ALA A 123 21.71 -10.84 4.14
C ALA A 123 22.43 -9.76 4.97
#